data_AF-A0A7S0Z6Q5-F1
#
_entry.id   AF-A0A7S0Z6Q5-F1
#
_cell.length_a   1.000
_cell.length_b   1.000
_cell.length_c   1.000
_cell.angle_alpha   90.00
_cell.angle_beta   90.00
_cell.angle_gamma   90.00
#
_symmetry.space_group_name_H-M   'P 1'
#
loop_
_entity.id
_entity.type
_entity.pdbx_description
1 polymer ?
#
loop_
_entity_poly.entity_id
_entity_poly.type
_entity_poly.pdbx_seq_one_letter_code
_entity_poly.pdbx_strand_id
1 'polypeptide(L)'
;DNHIAAAGGIANAVEACEKYLKENGLSTVKIEVEARTMDEVRTVIDLLDDPNVETASVSRLMLDNMSVDDMRDAVKLINGRIETEASGNVTLNTVHAIGQTGVTYI
;
A
#
# COMPACT_ATOMS: atom_id res chain seq x y z
N ASP A 1 9.72 -4.46 -0.38
CA ASP A 1 10.44 -4.09 -1.64
C ASP A 1 11.01 -5.28 -2.48
N ASN A 2 11.63 -6.26 -1.83
CA ASN A 2 12.27 -7.43 -2.44
C ASN A 2 11.29 -8.31 -3.25
N HIS A 3 10.08 -8.52 -2.76
CA HIS A 3 9.04 -9.28 -3.47
C HIS A 3 8.60 -8.56 -4.76
N ILE A 4 8.43 -7.23 -4.70
CA ILE A 4 8.13 -6.38 -5.86
C ILE A 4 9.25 -6.49 -6.90
N ALA A 5 10.52 -6.40 -6.46
CA ALA A 5 11.66 -6.56 -7.35
C ALA A 5 11.72 -7.97 -7.97
N ALA A 6 11.48 -9.02 -7.17
CA ALA A 6 11.47 -10.40 -7.65
C ALA A 6 10.34 -10.67 -8.66
N ALA A 7 9.18 -10.01 -8.49
CA ALA A 7 8.05 -10.10 -9.42
C ALA A 7 8.21 -9.18 -10.65
N GLY A 8 9.17 -8.26 -10.65
CA GLY A 8 9.37 -7.30 -11.73
C GLY A 8 8.39 -6.12 -11.71
N GLY A 9 7.82 -5.79 -10.56
CA GLY A 9 6.92 -4.64 -10.38
C GLY A 9 5.75 -4.92 -9.44
N ILE A 10 5.09 -3.84 -9.00
CA ILE A 10 3.96 -3.91 -8.05
C ILE A 10 2.79 -4.69 -8.66
N ALA A 11 2.43 -4.37 -9.91
CA ALA A 11 1.34 -5.04 -10.63
C ALA A 11 1.53 -6.56 -10.66
N ASN A 12 2.71 -7.02 -11.09
CA ASN A 12 3.04 -8.44 -11.15
C ASN A 12 3.03 -9.10 -9.77
N ALA A 13 3.49 -8.40 -8.73
CA ALA A 13 3.49 -8.93 -7.37
C ALA A 13 2.07 -9.13 -6.85
N VAL A 14 1.20 -8.12 -7.02
CA VAL A 14 -0.21 -8.17 -6.60
C VAL A 14 -0.94 -9.28 -7.36
N GLU A 15 -0.79 -9.35 -8.69
CA GLU A 15 -1.42 -10.40 -9.49
C GLU A 15 -0.99 -11.81 -9.07
N ALA A 16 0.32 -12.01 -8.84
CA ALA A 16 0.86 -13.29 -8.38
C ALA A 16 0.31 -13.67 -7.00
N CYS A 17 0.19 -12.71 -6.08
CA CYS A 17 -0.40 -12.93 -4.76
C CYS A 17 -1.89 -13.29 -4.87
N GLU A 18 -2.70 -12.51 -5.58
CA GLU A 18 -4.14 -12.78 -5.76
C GLU A 18 -4.38 -14.15 -6.36
N LYS A 19 -3.63 -14.50 -7.41
CA LYS A 19 -3.69 -15.83 -8.03
C LYS A 19 -3.38 -16.93 -7.01
N TYR A 20 -2.30 -16.79 -6.26
CA TYR A 20 -1.92 -17.77 -5.25
C TYR A 20 -3.00 -17.94 -4.17
N LEU A 21 -3.56 -16.83 -3.66
CA LEU A 21 -4.63 -16.87 -2.65
C LEU A 21 -5.87 -17.58 -3.18
N LYS A 22 -6.27 -17.29 -4.42
CA LYS A 22 -7.41 -17.91 -5.09
C LYS A 22 -7.22 -19.41 -5.30
N GLU A 23 -6.07 -19.82 -5.84
CA GLU A 23 -5.76 -21.23 -6.13
C GLU A 23 -5.70 -22.09 -4.86
N ASN A 24 -5.33 -21.50 -3.73
CA ASN A 24 -5.21 -22.19 -2.44
C ASN A 24 -6.42 -22.00 -1.51
N GLY A 25 -7.47 -21.30 -1.96
CA GLY A 25 -8.68 -21.06 -1.15
C GLY A 25 -8.44 -20.18 0.08
N LEU A 26 -7.46 -19.28 0.04
CA LEU A 26 -7.01 -18.43 1.15
C LEU A 26 -7.70 -17.05 1.14
N SER A 27 -9.02 -17.02 0.95
CA SER A 27 -9.80 -15.78 0.77
C SER A 27 -9.82 -14.84 1.98
N THR A 28 -9.37 -15.29 3.15
CA THR A 28 -9.27 -14.46 4.36
C THR A 28 -7.93 -13.74 4.50
N VAL A 29 -6.90 -14.16 3.75
CA VAL A 29 -5.59 -13.53 3.79
C VAL A 29 -5.67 -12.21 3.03
N LYS A 30 -5.06 -11.17 3.59
CA LYS A 30 -5.00 -9.84 3.00
C LYS A 30 -3.60 -9.51 2.51
N ILE A 31 -3.54 -8.71 1.46
CA ILE A 31 -2.32 -8.19 0.86
C ILE A 31 -2.12 -6.76 1.38
N GLU A 32 -0.91 -6.52 1.86
CA GLU A 32 -0.38 -5.19 2.16
C GLU A 32 0.70 -4.90 1.13
N VAL A 33 0.65 -3.71 0.54
CA VAL A 33 1.65 -3.26 -0.44
C VAL A 33 2.50 -2.18 0.20
N GLU A 34 3.82 -2.34 0.13
CA GLU A 34 4.80 -1.37 0.62
C GLU A 34 5.21 -0.42 -0.52
N ALA A 35 5.08 0.89 -0.30
CA ALA A 35 5.49 1.94 -1.22
C ALA A 35 6.42 2.93 -0.53
N ARG A 36 7.48 3.32 -1.24
CA ARG A 36 8.54 4.25 -0.79
C ARG A 36 8.49 5.59 -1.53
N THR A 37 7.72 5.66 -2.62
CA THR A 37 7.62 6.84 -3.47
C THR A 37 6.18 7.12 -3.87
N MET A 38 5.87 8.38 -4.19
CA MET A 38 4.55 8.77 -4.69
C MET A 38 4.19 8.11 -6.03
N ASP A 39 5.18 7.68 -6.83
CA ASP A 39 4.93 6.95 -8.08
C ASP A 39 4.50 5.51 -7.83
N GLU A 40 5.07 4.85 -6.81
CA GLU A 40 4.60 3.54 -6.35
C GLU A 40 3.20 3.65 -5.75
N VAL A 41 2.89 4.71 -4.98
CA VAL A 41 1.53 4.99 -4.49
C VAL A 41 0.54 5.13 -5.65
N ARG A 42 0.87 5.90 -6.68
CA ARG A 42 0.04 6.05 -7.88
C ARG A 42 -0.18 4.72 -8.59
N THR A 43 0.87 3.91 -8.72
CA THR A 43 0.78 2.57 -9.32
C THR A 43 -0.23 1.71 -8.56
N VAL A 44 -0.22 1.73 -7.23
CA VAL A 44 -1.21 0.98 -6.43
C VAL A 44 -2.63 1.49 -6.69
N ILE A 45 -2.83 2.81 -6.77
CA ILE A 45 -4.16 3.39 -7.06
C ILE A 45 -4.63 3.00 -8.46
N ASP A 46 -3.76 3.06 -9.46
CA ASP A 46 -4.09 2.67 -10.83
C ASP A 46 -4.52 1.19 -10.89
N LEU A 47 -3.87 0.31 -10.10
CA LEU A 47 -4.28 -1.10 -9.99
C LEU A 47 -5.62 -1.27 -9.27
N LEU A 48 -5.89 -0.49 -8.22
CA LEU A 48 -7.17 -0.53 -7.51
C LEU A 48 -8.33 -0.01 -8.38
N ASP A 49 -8.06 0.97 -9.25
CA ASP A 49 -9.05 1.59 -10.12
C ASP A 49 -9.24 0.83 -11.45
N ASP A 50 -8.31 -0.05 -11.85
CA ASP A 50 -8.43 -0.87 -13.07
C ASP A 50 -9.37 -2.08 -12.85
N PRO A 51 -10.55 -2.11 -13.50
CA PRO A 51 -11.51 -3.19 -13.33
C PRO A 51 -11.06 -4.53 -13.91
N ASN A 52 -9.95 -4.57 -14.65
CA ASN A 52 -9.39 -5.80 -15.23
C ASN A 52 -8.32 -6.43 -14.34
N VAL A 53 -7.94 -5.77 -13.24
CA VAL A 53 -6.94 -6.27 -12.28
C VAL A 53 -7.68 -6.70 -11.01
N GLU A 54 -7.50 -7.96 -10.63
CA GLU A 54 -8.01 -8.45 -9.33
C GLU A 54 -7.21 -7.80 -8.20
N THR A 55 -7.91 -7.18 -7.26
CA THR A 55 -7.30 -6.51 -6.09
C THR A 55 -8.14 -6.70 -4.82
N ALA A 56 -9.08 -7.65 -4.80
CA ALA A 56 -10.00 -7.85 -3.66
C ALA A 56 -9.30 -8.19 -2.34
N SER A 57 -8.08 -8.73 -2.39
CA SER A 57 -7.28 -9.05 -1.22
C SER A 57 -6.37 -7.89 -0.79
N VAL A 58 -6.12 -6.89 -1.67
CA VAL A 58 -5.36 -5.69 -1.32
C VAL A 58 -6.16 -4.84 -0.35
N SER A 59 -5.64 -4.71 0.87
CA SER A 59 -6.37 -4.07 1.97
C SER A 59 -5.63 -2.90 2.61
N ARG A 60 -4.32 -2.80 2.36
CA ARG A 60 -3.48 -1.79 2.99
C ARG A 60 -2.32 -1.36 2.10
N LEU A 61 -2.01 -0.06 2.17
CA LEU A 61 -0.82 0.55 1.61
C LEU A 61 0.08 1.04 2.75
N MET A 62 1.26 0.46 2.88
CA MET A 62 2.31 0.94 3.78
C MET A 62 3.14 2.01 3.08
N LEU A 63 3.26 3.18 3.71
CA LEU A 63 4.04 4.32 3.29
C LEU A 63 5.38 4.29 4.02
N ASP A 64 6.38 3.62 3.42
CA ASP A 64 7.67 3.37 4.05
C ASP A 64 8.62 4.57 3.90
N ASN A 65 9.05 5.13 5.03
CA ASN A 65 10.02 6.23 5.14
C ASN A 65 9.67 7.47 4.30
N MET A 66 8.40 7.66 3.96
CA MET A 66 7.93 8.83 3.20
C MET A 66 7.95 10.10 4.06
N SER A 67 8.03 11.26 3.43
CA SER A 67 7.90 12.53 4.16
C SER A 67 6.47 12.72 4.66
N VAL A 68 6.27 13.52 5.71
CA VAL A 68 4.91 13.84 6.23
C VAL A 68 4.02 14.48 5.14
N ASP A 69 4.61 15.25 4.23
CA ASP A 69 3.87 15.88 3.14
C ASP A 69 3.46 14.85 2.07
N ASP A 70 4.37 13.95 1.70
CA ASP A 70 4.05 12.85 0.78
C ASP A 70 3.00 11.90 1.39
N MET A 71 3.11 11.58 2.69
CA MET A 71 2.10 10.77 3.37
C MET A 71 0.72 11.42 3.32
N ARG A 72 0.64 12.73 3.58
CA ARG A 72 -0.63 13.47 3.53
C ARG A 72 -1.23 13.45 2.12
N ASP A 73 -0.40 13.58 1.09
CA ASP A 73 -0.89 13.53 -0.28
C ASP A 73 -1.26 12.10 -0.71
N ALA A 74 -0.51 11.09 -0.27
CA ALA A 74 -0.84 9.68 -0.47
C ALA A 74 -2.20 9.33 0.16
N VAL A 75 -2.44 9.72 1.41
CA VAL A 75 -3.72 9.51 2.10
C VAL A 75 -4.88 10.15 1.33
N LYS A 76 -4.73 11.39 0.87
CA LYS A 76 -5.75 12.07 0.04
C LYS A 76 -6.00 11.32 -1.27
N LEU A 77 -4.95 10.84 -1.94
CA LEU A 77 -5.07 10.13 -3.21
C LEU A 77 -5.75 8.77 -3.04
N ILE A 78 -5.41 8.03 -1.97
CA ILE A 78 -6.04 6.76 -1.62
C ILE A 78 -7.51 6.95 -1.31
N ASN A 79 -7.89 8.08 -0.68
CA ASN A 79 -9.27 8.50 -0.46
C ASN A 79 -10.14 7.39 0.18
N GLY A 80 -9.57 6.67 1.14
CA GLY A 80 -10.27 5.62 1.90
C GLY A 80 -10.59 4.34 1.12
N ARG A 81 -10.04 4.13 -0.08
CA ARG A 81 -10.21 2.86 -0.83
C ARG A 81 -9.68 1.65 -0.06
N ILE A 82 -8.53 1.82 0.60
CA ILE A 82 -7.86 0.83 1.45
C ILE A 82 -7.26 1.53 2.67
N GLU A 83 -6.85 0.75 3.67
CA GLU A 83 -6.15 1.28 4.84
C GLU A 83 -4.79 1.85 4.44
N THR A 84 -4.30 2.80 5.22
CA THR A 84 -2.94 3.35 5.05
C THR A 84 -2.16 3.19 6.35
N GLU A 85 -0.90 2.83 6.24
CA GLU A 85 0.01 2.69 7.38
C GLU A 85 1.28 3.47 7.13
N ALA A 86 1.70 4.30 8.08
CA ALA A 86 3.00 4.94 8.03
C ALA A 86 4.03 4.05 8.74
N SER A 87 5.16 3.77 8.10
CA SER A 87 6.24 2.99 8.71
C SER A 87 7.61 3.61 8.43
N GLY A 88 8.58 3.30 9.29
CA GLY A 88 9.96 3.79 9.18
C GLY A 88 10.18 5.16 9.84
N ASN A 89 11.32 5.29 10.55
CA ASN A 89 11.74 6.51 11.25
C ASN A 89 10.67 7.16 12.18
N VAL A 90 9.74 6.36 12.70
CA VAL A 90 8.75 6.79 13.69
C VAL A 90 9.43 7.00 15.05
N THR A 91 9.24 8.19 15.61
CA THR A 91 9.76 8.59 16.92
C THR A 91 8.69 9.36 17.68
N LEU A 92 8.86 9.58 18.98
CA LEU A 92 7.94 10.41 19.77
C LEU A 92 7.82 11.85 19.23
N ASN A 93 8.85 12.35 18.54
CA ASN A 93 8.84 13.68 17.94
C ASN A 93 8.10 13.72 16.60
N THR A 94 8.08 12.60 15.86
CA THR A 94 7.50 12.53 14.51
C THR A 94 6.08 11.96 14.49
N VAL A 95 5.74 11.08 15.44
CA VAL A 95 4.44 10.36 15.49
C VAL A 95 3.22 11.29 15.48
N HIS A 96 3.30 12.46 16.13
CA HIS A 96 2.19 13.40 16.12
C HIS A 96 1.93 13.98 14.72
N ALA A 97 2.99 14.42 14.03
CA ALA A 97 2.87 14.96 12.67
C ALA A 97 2.44 13.89 11.67
N ILE A 98 2.92 12.65 11.83
CA ILE A 98 2.50 11.49 11.03
C ILE A 98 1.01 11.23 11.26
N GLY A 99 0.53 11.19 12.50
CA GLY A 99 -0.91 10.97 12.79
C GLY A 99 -1.81 12.06 12.21
N GLN A 100 -1.33 13.30 12.09
CA GLN A 100 -2.06 14.39 11.45
C GLN A 100 -2.16 14.28 9.92
N THR A 101 -1.44 13.36 9.28
CA THR A 101 -1.57 13.10 7.83
C THR A 101 -2.89 12.42 7.49
N GLY A 102 -3.51 11.74 8.48
CA GLY A 102 -4.73 10.96 8.28
C GLY A 102 -4.49 9.48 7.97
N VAL A 103 -3.26 8.98 8.12
CA VAL A 103 -3.00 7.54 8.04
C VAL A 103 -3.85 6.75 9.04
N THR A 104 -4.19 5.51 8.68
CA THR A 104 -5.01 4.63 9.52
C THR A 104 -4.20 4.06 10.69
N TYR A 105 -2.96 3.67 10.44
CA TYR A 105 -2.02 3.13 11.42
C TYR A 105 -0.64 3.80 11.33
N ILE A 106 0.11 3.71 12.43
CA ILE A 106 1.54 4.07 12.57
C ILE A 106 2.22 2.94 13.33
#